data_AF-A0A1C6R5Y7-F1
#
_entry.id   AF-A0A1C6R5Y7-F1
#
_cell.length_a   1.000
_cell.length_b   1.000
_cell.length_c   1.000
_cell.angle_alpha   90.00
_cell.angle_beta   90.00
_cell.angle_gamma   90.00
#
_symmetry.space_group_name_H-M   'P 1'
#
loop_
_entity.id
_entity.type
_entity.pdbx_description
1 polymer ?
#
loop_
_entity_poly.entity_id
_entity_poly.type
_entity_poly.pdbx_seq_one_letter_code
_entity_poly.pdbx_strand_id
1 'polypeptide(L)'
;MRGVMASTAALVAAPEPVRRQRPRHCHEGQYVAAVRGQDSFNRQYLNAKLRYYRDFRTRWPDLEAWFAEPLAERAGRLPGESFHRPSFPISHRARTYLTYLGLQGYATFDYQWMFAVGQLRVHDQAALLGIDPGTMTLVEEAVALGYNRMSAKQAMHWSVARIVLRNGLTDVADITGDHVAEVLEAIRLFPEDPEFASFYPSAQQFYEGPAKSWITHLHQLEVVLFPRGQVATQPRKLMPSWKPPLTLPPRMLAVSQKWLRPAN
;
A
#
# COMPACT_ATOMS: atom_id res chain seq x y z
N MET A 1 53.66 20.81 -10.78
CA MET A 1 52.65 19.86 -11.28
C MET A 1 52.11 19.07 -10.09
N ARG A 2 50.92 19.43 -9.59
CA ARG A 2 50.25 18.70 -8.50
C ARG A 2 49.25 17.73 -9.13
N GLY A 3 49.47 16.43 -8.91
CA GLY A 3 48.56 15.37 -9.34
C GLY A 3 47.28 15.40 -8.51
N VAL A 4 46.15 15.46 -9.20
CA VAL A 4 44.82 15.32 -8.60
C VAL A 4 44.55 13.83 -8.49
N MET A 5 44.48 13.33 -7.26
CA MET A 5 43.91 12.01 -6.99
C MET A 5 42.39 12.08 -7.19
N ALA A 6 41.89 11.34 -8.17
CA ALA A 6 40.47 11.12 -8.35
C ALA A 6 39.98 10.11 -7.30
N SER A 7 39.10 10.60 -6.42
CA SER A 7 38.44 9.82 -5.38
C SER A 7 37.52 8.77 -5.99
N THR A 8 37.68 7.52 -5.58
CA THR A 8 36.79 6.38 -5.92
C THR A 8 35.40 6.61 -5.32
N ALA A 9 34.48 7.11 -6.14
CA ALA A 9 33.07 7.15 -5.82
C ALA A 9 32.50 5.71 -5.84
N ALA A 10 31.88 5.32 -4.73
CA ALA A 10 31.12 4.08 -4.63
C ALA A 10 30.01 4.06 -5.69
N LEU A 11 30.05 3.07 -6.58
CA LEU A 11 28.92 2.74 -7.43
C LEU A 11 27.78 2.26 -6.52
N VAL A 12 26.81 3.14 -6.26
CA VAL A 12 25.49 2.73 -5.79
C VAL A 12 24.87 1.96 -6.94
N ALA A 13 24.69 0.65 -6.77
CA ALA A 13 23.98 -0.18 -7.73
C ALA A 13 22.61 0.47 -8.00
N ALA A 14 22.30 0.70 -9.27
CA ALA A 14 20.98 1.16 -9.66
C ALA A 14 19.94 0.16 -9.11
N PRO A 15 18.81 0.63 -8.55
CA PRO A 15 17.77 -0.26 -8.08
C PRO A 15 17.35 -1.20 -9.21
N GLU A 16 17.23 -2.51 -8.92
CA GLU A 16 16.72 -3.46 -9.89
C GLU A 16 15.37 -2.95 -10.44
N PRO A 17 15.15 -3.02 -11.76
CA PRO A 17 13.90 -2.58 -12.34
C PRO A 17 12.74 -3.38 -11.73
N VAL A 18 11.77 -2.67 -11.16
CA VAL A 18 10.52 -3.22 -10.63
C VAL A 18 9.96 -4.23 -11.65
N ARG A 19 9.87 -5.51 -11.27
CA ARG A 19 9.38 -6.58 -12.13
C ARG A 19 7.87 -6.46 -12.29
N ARG A 20 7.43 -5.57 -13.19
CA ARG A 20 6.03 -5.45 -13.59
C ARG A 20 5.68 -6.64 -14.48
N GLN A 21 4.82 -7.51 -13.97
CA GLN A 21 4.39 -8.68 -14.72
C GLN A 21 3.29 -8.33 -15.69
N ARG A 22 3.35 -8.92 -16.89
CA ARG A 22 2.24 -8.87 -17.83
C ARG A 22 1.02 -9.54 -17.19
N PRO A 23 -0.12 -8.84 -17.08
CA PRO A 23 -1.28 -9.38 -16.40
C PRO A 23 -1.84 -10.57 -17.17
N ARG A 24 -2.06 -11.67 -16.46
CA ARG A 24 -2.67 -12.89 -17.02
C ARG A 24 -3.55 -13.56 -15.99
N HIS A 25 -4.50 -14.38 -16.44
CA HIS A 25 -5.21 -15.27 -15.53
C HIS A 25 -4.32 -16.42 -15.07
N CYS A 26 -4.60 -16.92 -13.86
CA CYS A 26 -4.08 -18.22 -13.43
C CYS A 26 -4.77 -19.37 -14.18
N HIS A 27 -4.23 -20.58 -14.09
CA HIS A 27 -4.95 -21.76 -14.56
C HIS A 27 -6.21 -21.99 -13.74
N GLU A 28 -7.27 -22.52 -14.37
CA GLU A 28 -8.58 -22.65 -13.72
C GLU A 28 -8.53 -23.50 -12.45
N GLY A 29 -7.81 -24.62 -12.50
CA GLY A 29 -7.68 -25.52 -11.37
C GLY A 29 -7.05 -24.87 -10.14
N GLN A 30 -6.17 -23.88 -10.31
CA GLN A 30 -5.42 -23.26 -9.21
C GLN A 30 -6.34 -22.42 -8.31
N TYR A 31 -7.13 -21.51 -8.89
CA TYR A 31 -8.05 -20.70 -8.09
C TYR A 31 -9.20 -21.53 -7.51
N VAL A 32 -9.70 -22.52 -8.27
CA VAL A 32 -10.74 -23.43 -7.78
C VAL A 32 -10.24 -24.22 -6.57
N ALA A 33 -9.02 -24.76 -6.62
CA ALA A 33 -8.40 -25.46 -5.50
C ALA A 33 -8.19 -24.53 -4.30
N ALA A 34 -7.67 -23.32 -4.53
CA ALA A 34 -7.44 -22.33 -3.48
C ALA A 34 -8.74 -21.92 -2.75
N VAL A 35 -9.85 -21.74 -3.48
CA VAL A 35 -11.14 -21.43 -2.87
C VAL A 35 -11.72 -22.64 -2.13
N ARG A 36 -11.55 -23.86 -2.68
CA ARG A 36 -12.08 -25.08 -2.04
C ARG A 36 -11.32 -25.47 -0.79
N GLY A 37 -10.02 -25.17 -0.69
CA GLY A 37 -9.22 -25.40 0.52
C GLY A 37 -9.54 -24.49 1.70
N GLN A 38 -10.48 -23.54 1.55
CA GLN A 38 -10.95 -22.66 2.63
C GLN A 38 -12.06 -23.36 3.45
N ASP A 39 -11.74 -24.54 4.01
CA ASP A 39 -12.72 -25.46 4.60
C ASP A 39 -13.50 -24.89 5.80
N SER A 40 -12.97 -23.86 6.46
CA SER A 40 -13.63 -23.17 7.58
C SER A 40 -14.77 -22.23 7.16
N PHE A 41 -15.00 -22.00 5.86
CA PHE A 41 -16.03 -21.09 5.36
C PHE A 41 -17.32 -21.81 4.95
N ASN A 42 -18.44 -21.07 5.01
CA ASN A 42 -19.72 -21.53 4.49
C ASN A 42 -19.62 -21.88 2.98
N ARG A 43 -20.07 -23.09 2.61
CA ARG A 43 -20.07 -23.59 1.24
C ARG A 43 -20.80 -22.67 0.24
N GLN A 44 -21.91 -22.03 0.66
CA GLN A 44 -22.64 -21.09 -0.19
C GLN A 44 -21.78 -19.88 -0.57
N TYR A 45 -20.98 -19.38 0.38
CA TYR A 45 -20.05 -18.28 0.16
C TYR A 45 -18.91 -18.68 -0.79
N LEU A 46 -18.35 -19.87 -0.62
CA LEU A 46 -17.33 -20.41 -1.53
C LEU A 46 -17.86 -20.61 -2.95
N ASN A 47 -19.08 -21.14 -3.09
CA ASN A 47 -19.74 -21.29 -4.38
C ASN A 47 -20.01 -19.93 -5.05
N ALA A 48 -20.35 -18.90 -4.27
CA ALA A 48 -20.49 -17.54 -4.78
C ALA A 48 -19.15 -16.99 -5.32
N LYS A 49 -18.03 -17.18 -4.59
CA LYS A 49 -16.68 -16.81 -5.09
C LYS A 49 -16.37 -17.46 -6.44
N LEU A 50 -16.64 -18.77 -6.56
CA LEU A 50 -16.38 -19.51 -7.81
C LEU A 50 -17.26 -19.03 -8.96
N ARG A 51 -18.53 -18.72 -8.70
CA ARG A 51 -19.43 -18.12 -9.69
C ARG A 51 -18.89 -16.76 -10.16
N TYR A 52 -18.56 -15.87 -9.24
CA TYR A 52 -18.04 -14.53 -9.58
C TYR A 52 -16.74 -14.58 -10.36
N TYR A 53 -15.87 -15.51 -10.02
CA TYR A 53 -14.65 -15.80 -10.78
C TYR A 53 -14.94 -16.21 -12.22
N ARG A 54 -15.90 -17.12 -12.44
CA ARG A 54 -16.30 -17.55 -13.78
C ARG A 54 -16.92 -16.40 -14.56
N ASP A 55 -17.84 -15.65 -13.96
CA ASP A 55 -18.47 -14.49 -14.59
C ASP A 55 -17.41 -13.47 -15.05
N PHE A 56 -16.40 -13.22 -14.21
CA PHE A 56 -15.29 -12.32 -14.52
C PHE A 56 -14.45 -12.82 -15.69
N ARG A 57 -14.04 -14.10 -15.69
CA ARG A 57 -13.27 -14.68 -16.80
C ARG A 57 -14.05 -14.79 -18.10
N THR A 58 -15.37 -14.93 -18.03
CA THR A 58 -16.23 -14.91 -19.22
C THR A 58 -16.31 -13.51 -19.82
N ARG A 59 -16.44 -12.47 -18.99
CA ARG A 59 -16.50 -11.07 -19.44
C ARG A 59 -15.16 -10.55 -19.96
N TRP A 60 -14.07 -10.95 -19.32
CA TRP A 60 -12.69 -10.62 -19.71
C TRP A 60 -11.88 -11.92 -19.77
N PRO A 61 -11.88 -12.63 -20.91
CA PRO A 61 -11.04 -13.81 -21.11
C PRO A 61 -9.55 -13.46 -21.19
N ASP A 62 -9.25 -12.25 -21.67
CA ASP A 62 -7.95 -11.60 -21.60
C ASP A 62 -7.96 -10.59 -20.45
N LEU A 63 -7.01 -10.75 -19.51
CA LEU A 63 -6.94 -9.88 -18.35
C LEU A 63 -6.47 -8.46 -18.74
N GLU A 64 -5.70 -8.31 -19.82
CA GLU A 64 -5.30 -6.98 -20.32
C GLU A 64 -6.50 -6.12 -20.70
N ALA A 65 -7.55 -6.74 -21.26
CA ALA A 65 -8.79 -6.04 -21.58
C ALA A 65 -9.45 -5.46 -20.31
N TRP A 66 -9.41 -6.17 -19.19
CA TRP A 66 -9.92 -5.63 -17.91
C TRP A 66 -9.07 -4.46 -17.41
N PHE A 67 -7.74 -4.50 -17.56
CA PHE A 67 -6.86 -3.40 -17.18
C PHE A 67 -7.08 -2.14 -18.03
N ALA A 68 -7.57 -2.29 -19.27
CA ALA A 68 -7.91 -1.20 -20.16
C ALA A 68 -9.31 -0.59 -19.91
N GLU A 69 -10.15 -1.21 -19.08
CA GLU A 69 -11.46 -0.67 -18.73
C GLU A 69 -11.33 0.63 -17.90
N PRO A 70 -12.34 1.52 -17.97
CA PRO A 70 -12.41 2.71 -17.13
C PRO A 70 -12.23 2.39 -15.65
N LEU A 71 -11.62 3.31 -14.90
CA LEU A 71 -11.35 3.16 -13.48
C LEU A 71 -12.63 2.86 -12.69
N ALA A 72 -13.77 3.49 -13.02
CA ALA A 72 -15.07 3.19 -12.44
C ALA A 72 -15.49 1.71 -12.62
N GLU A 73 -15.33 1.18 -13.83
CA GLU A 73 -15.65 -0.22 -14.13
C GLU A 73 -14.70 -1.18 -13.42
N ARG A 74 -13.40 -0.88 -13.38
CA ARG A 74 -12.39 -1.69 -12.65
C ARG A 74 -12.60 -1.65 -11.14
N ALA A 75 -12.96 -0.48 -10.58
CA ALA A 75 -13.24 -0.33 -9.16
C ALA A 75 -14.49 -1.12 -8.75
N GLY A 76 -15.49 -1.24 -9.64
CA GLY A 76 -16.65 -2.09 -9.44
C GLY A 76 -17.81 -1.41 -8.70
N ARG A 77 -17.49 -0.70 -7.62
CA ARG A 77 -18.47 -0.05 -6.73
C ARG A 77 -18.02 1.38 -6.45
N LEU A 78 -18.90 2.33 -6.73
CA LEU A 78 -18.68 3.76 -6.51
C LEU A 78 -19.01 4.16 -5.06
N PRO A 79 -18.53 5.32 -4.59
CA PRO A 79 -18.88 5.85 -3.28
C PRO A 79 -20.40 5.99 -3.12
N GLY A 80 -20.92 5.69 -1.93
CA GLY A 80 -22.36 5.75 -1.63
C GLY A 80 -23.17 4.52 -2.06
N GLU A 81 -22.61 3.64 -2.89
CA GLU A 81 -23.34 2.45 -3.34
C GLU A 81 -23.36 1.31 -2.31
N SER A 82 -24.46 0.55 -2.31
CA SER A 82 -24.59 -0.69 -1.54
C SER A 82 -23.66 -1.79 -2.09
N PHE A 83 -23.10 -2.61 -1.20
CA PHE A 83 -22.35 -3.82 -1.57
C PHE A 83 -23.18 -4.82 -2.39
N HIS A 84 -24.50 -4.81 -2.25
CA HIS A 84 -25.40 -5.73 -2.98
C HIS A 84 -25.79 -5.21 -4.36
N ARG A 85 -25.69 -3.89 -4.59
CA ARG A 85 -26.10 -3.21 -5.84
C ARG A 85 -25.02 -2.22 -6.31
N PRO A 86 -23.80 -2.69 -6.62
CA PRO A 86 -22.77 -1.85 -7.20
C PRO A 86 -23.06 -1.55 -8.69
N SER A 87 -22.58 -0.43 -9.22
CA SER A 87 -22.70 -0.10 -10.65
C SER A 87 -22.09 -1.16 -11.57
N PHE A 88 -20.94 -1.73 -11.19
CA PHE A 88 -20.20 -2.72 -11.97
C PHE A 88 -20.00 -4.00 -11.15
N PRO A 89 -21.04 -4.85 -11.04
CA PRO A 89 -21.05 -5.98 -10.13
C PRO A 89 -19.99 -7.04 -10.43
N ILE A 90 -19.63 -7.25 -11.70
CA ILE A 90 -18.65 -8.28 -12.08
C ILE A 90 -17.28 -7.94 -11.50
N SER A 91 -16.75 -6.74 -11.76
CA SER A 91 -15.50 -6.26 -11.17
C SER A 91 -15.54 -6.19 -9.64
N HIS A 92 -16.64 -5.68 -9.06
CA HIS A 92 -16.78 -5.58 -7.60
C HIS A 92 -16.66 -6.96 -6.92
N ARG A 93 -17.34 -7.96 -7.48
CA ARG A 93 -17.38 -9.32 -6.95
C ARG A 93 -16.08 -10.10 -7.22
N ALA A 94 -15.37 -9.75 -8.29
CA ALA A 94 -14.09 -10.36 -8.66
C ALA A 94 -12.90 -9.92 -7.79
N ARG A 95 -13.05 -8.93 -6.89
CA ARG A 95 -11.95 -8.41 -6.06
C ARG A 95 -11.12 -9.48 -5.33
N THR A 96 -11.77 -10.55 -4.85
CA THR A 96 -11.06 -11.66 -4.18
C THR A 96 -10.17 -12.43 -5.15
N TYR A 97 -10.66 -12.66 -6.38
CA TYR A 97 -9.87 -13.26 -7.45
C TYR A 97 -8.75 -12.33 -7.92
N LEU A 98 -9.01 -11.04 -8.10
CA LEU A 98 -7.99 -10.04 -8.47
C LEU A 98 -6.87 -9.98 -7.41
N THR A 99 -7.23 -9.97 -6.13
CA THR A 99 -6.26 -10.03 -5.02
C THR A 99 -5.45 -11.31 -5.07
N TYR A 100 -6.08 -12.46 -5.35
CA TYR A 100 -5.39 -13.73 -5.53
C TYR A 100 -4.36 -13.66 -6.67
N LEU A 101 -4.72 -13.08 -7.82
CA LEU A 101 -3.79 -12.90 -8.94
C LEU A 101 -2.58 -12.05 -8.56
N GLY A 102 -2.80 -10.98 -7.79
CA GLY A 102 -1.72 -10.15 -7.28
C GLY A 102 -0.78 -10.88 -6.35
N LEU A 103 -1.33 -11.57 -5.35
CA LEU A 103 -0.55 -12.30 -4.34
C LEU A 103 0.24 -13.48 -4.92
N GLN A 104 -0.25 -14.07 -6.02
CA GLN A 104 0.38 -15.23 -6.66
C GLN A 104 1.30 -14.83 -7.83
N GLY A 105 1.50 -13.54 -8.08
CA GLY A 105 2.34 -13.08 -9.19
C GLY A 105 1.78 -13.49 -10.56
N TYR A 106 0.50 -13.21 -10.79
CA TYR A 106 -0.12 -13.24 -12.11
C TYR A 106 -0.44 -11.85 -12.66
N ALA A 107 -0.50 -10.83 -11.81
CA ALA A 107 -0.75 -9.45 -12.20
C ALA A 107 -0.21 -8.48 -11.15
N THR A 108 0.13 -7.27 -11.58
CA THR A 108 0.39 -6.13 -10.70
C THR A 108 -0.67 -5.05 -10.92
N PHE A 109 -1.03 -4.30 -9.88
CA PHE A 109 -2.13 -3.34 -9.93
C PHE A 109 -1.64 -1.89 -9.84
N ASP A 110 -2.31 -0.98 -10.55
CA ASP A 110 -2.08 0.45 -10.41
C ASP A 110 -2.64 1.02 -9.11
N TYR A 111 -1.99 2.09 -8.63
CA TYR A 111 -2.40 2.75 -7.40
C TYR A 111 -3.76 3.43 -7.55
N GLN A 112 -4.09 3.97 -8.73
CA GLN A 112 -5.40 4.58 -9.00
C GLN A 112 -6.53 3.59 -8.72
N TRP A 113 -6.44 2.37 -9.26
CA TRP A 113 -7.37 1.30 -8.92
C TRP A 113 -7.41 1.03 -7.42
N MET A 114 -6.25 0.90 -6.76
CA MET A 114 -6.15 0.62 -5.32
C MET A 114 -6.65 1.75 -4.40
N PHE A 115 -6.69 3.00 -4.88
CA PHE A 115 -7.27 4.14 -4.18
C PHE A 115 -8.78 4.20 -4.41
N ALA A 116 -9.23 3.93 -5.63
CA ALA A 116 -10.65 3.88 -5.99
C ALA A 116 -11.42 2.76 -5.26
N VAL A 117 -10.78 1.60 -5.04
CA VAL A 117 -11.39 0.50 -4.28
C VAL A 117 -11.37 0.80 -2.78
N GLY A 118 -12.53 1.18 -2.23
CA GLY A 118 -12.62 1.61 -0.82
C GLY A 118 -12.08 0.62 0.23
N GLN A 119 -12.17 -0.69 0.01
CA GLN A 119 -11.59 -1.70 0.92
C GLN A 119 -10.91 -2.83 0.14
N LEU A 120 -9.62 -3.04 0.43
CA LEU A 120 -8.80 -4.17 -0.03
C LEU A 120 -8.33 -4.98 1.18
N ARG A 121 -8.87 -6.19 1.31
CA ARG A 121 -8.54 -7.12 2.41
C ARG A 121 -7.40 -8.05 2.04
N VAL A 122 -6.27 -7.49 1.60
CA VAL A 122 -5.13 -8.26 1.05
C VAL A 122 -4.53 -9.19 2.10
N HIS A 123 -4.29 -8.70 3.31
CA HIS A 123 -3.76 -9.49 4.41
C HIS A 123 -4.62 -10.72 4.75
N ASP A 124 -5.96 -10.56 4.77
CA ASP A 124 -6.86 -11.69 5.00
C ASP A 124 -6.80 -12.71 3.85
N GLN A 125 -6.69 -12.25 2.60
CA GLN A 125 -6.52 -13.16 1.46
C GLN A 125 -5.17 -13.87 1.48
N ALA A 126 -4.09 -13.16 1.84
CA ALA A 126 -2.76 -13.75 1.96
C ALA A 126 -2.74 -14.85 3.03
N ALA A 127 -3.33 -14.59 4.21
CA ALA A 127 -3.46 -15.57 5.27
C ALA A 127 -4.23 -16.83 4.83
N LEU A 128 -5.32 -16.67 4.07
CA LEU A 128 -6.08 -17.80 3.51
C LEU A 128 -5.31 -18.63 2.49
N LEU A 129 -4.26 -18.06 1.89
CA LEU A 129 -3.39 -18.73 0.93
C LEU A 129 -2.11 -19.27 1.58
N GLY A 130 -1.95 -19.10 2.90
CA GLY A 130 -0.70 -19.43 3.60
C GLY A 130 0.48 -18.55 3.18
N ILE A 131 0.21 -17.37 2.62
CA ILE A 131 1.24 -16.40 2.23
C ILE A 131 1.45 -15.45 3.40
N ASP A 132 2.66 -15.43 3.94
CA ASP A 132 3.08 -14.44 4.93
C ASP A 132 4.12 -13.50 4.31
N PRO A 133 3.73 -12.25 4.00
CA PRO A 133 4.69 -11.25 3.52
C PRO A 133 5.60 -10.71 4.63
N GLY A 134 5.41 -11.08 5.92
CA GLY A 134 6.18 -10.53 7.04
C GLY A 134 5.61 -9.22 7.59
N THR A 135 4.39 -8.84 7.21
CA THR A 135 3.75 -7.59 7.67
C THR A 135 3.69 -7.49 9.20
N MET A 136 3.47 -8.62 9.90
CA MET A 136 3.37 -8.62 11.37
C MET A 136 4.71 -8.30 12.05
N THR A 137 5.84 -8.65 11.43
CA THR A 137 7.17 -8.26 11.90
C THR A 137 7.30 -6.73 11.92
N LEU A 138 6.88 -6.05 10.85
CA LEU A 138 6.88 -4.59 10.81
C LEU A 138 5.96 -3.97 11.87
N VAL A 139 4.84 -4.64 12.19
CA VAL A 139 3.93 -4.19 13.27
C VAL A 139 4.61 -4.29 14.63
N GLU A 140 5.32 -5.37 14.90
CA GLU A 140 6.04 -5.58 16.16
C GLU A 140 7.19 -4.59 16.32
N GLU A 141 7.94 -4.33 15.25
CA GLU A 141 8.99 -3.31 15.22
C GLU A 141 8.44 -1.91 15.44
N ALA A 142 7.31 -1.56 14.81
CA ALA A 142 6.63 -0.29 15.08
C ALA A 142 6.21 -0.16 16.55
N VAL A 143 5.69 -1.23 17.16
CA VAL A 143 5.33 -1.24 18.58
C VAL A 143 6.58 -1.05 19.46
N ALA A 144 7.71 -1.68 19.12
CA ALA A 144 8.97 -1.49 19.82
C ALA A 144 9.49 -0.04 19.72
N LEU A 145 9.19 0.66 18.62
CA LEU A 145 9.47 2.08 18.42
C LEU A 145 8.46 3.02 19.13
N GLY A 146 7.47 2.46 19.85
CA GLY A 146 6.52 3.22 20.67
C GLY A 146 5.18 3.52 20.00
N TYR A 147 4.90 2.98 18.81
CA TYR A 147 3.58 3.14 18.19
C TYR A 147 2.51 2.29 18.88
N ASN A 148 1.27 2.80 18.91
CA ASN A 148 0.12 2.00 19.30
C ASN A 148 -0.06 0.81 18.34
N ARG A 149 -0.20 -0.41 18.87
CA ARG A 149 -0.34 -1.66 18.10
C ARG A 149 -1.46 -1.62 17.05
N MET A 150 -2.62 -1.07 17.37
CA MET A 150 -3.75 -0.99 16.43
C MET A 150 -3.46 -0.01 15.28
N SER A 151 -2.86 1.14 15.60
CA SER A 151 -2.44 2.11 14.58
C SER A 151 -1.33 1.53 13.69
N ALA A 152 -0.33 0.89 14.29
CA ALA A 152 0.76 0.24 13.57
C ALA A 152 0.23 -0.86 12.65
N LYS A 153 -0.67 -1.72 13.15
CA LYS A 153 -1.32 -2.75 12.34
C LYS A 153 -2.05 -2.17 11.14
N GLN A 154 -2.84 -1.11 11.34
CA GLN A 154 -3.53 -0.45 10.25
C GLN A 154 -2.56 0.15 9.22
N ALA A 155 -1.50 0.82 9.68
CA ALA A 155 -0.49 1.41 8.81
C ALA A 155 0.23 0.35 7.97
N MET A 156 0.76 -0.70 8.60
CA MET A 156 1.51 -1.75 7.90
C MET A 156 0.61 -2.55 6.95
N HIS A 157 -0.60 -2.94 7.39
CA HIS A 157 -1.54 -3.62 6.50
C HIS A 157 -1.93 -2.77 5.29
N TRP A 158 -2.12 -1.45 5.47
CA TRP A 158 -2.49 -0.57 4.37
C TRP A 158 -1.35 -0.37 3.38
N SER A 159 -0.14 -0.09 3.89
CA SER A 159 1.04 0.24 3.09
C SER A 159 1.61 -0.99 2.38
N VAL A 160 1.85 -2.09 3.11
CA VAL A 160 2.42 -3.33 2.54
C VAL A 160 1.52 -3.90 1.46
N ALA A 161 0.20 -3.95 1.70
CA ALA A 161 -0.76 -4.46 0.72
C ALA A 161 -0.64 -3.77 -0.65
N ARG A 162 -0.48 -2.44 -0.65
CA ARG A 162 -0.40 -1.65 -1.90
C ARG A 162 0.95 -1.80 -2.58
N ILE A 163 2.03 -1.77 -1.81
CA ILE A 163 3.38 -1.95 -2.35
C ILE A 163 3.54 -3.36 -2.94
N VAL A 164 3.08 -4.39 -2.24
CA VAL A 164 3.10 -5.78 -2.70
C VAL A 164 2.29 -5.94 -3.99
N LEU A 165 1.04 -5.46 -4.04
CA LEU A 165 0.20 -5.61 -5.22
C LEU A 165 0.69 -4.78 -6.41
N ARG A 166 1.33 -3.64 -6.19
CA ARG A 166 1.91 -2.82 -7.27
C ARG A 166 3.17 -3.45 -7.86
N ASN A 167 4.03 -4.00 -7.00
CA ASN A 167 5.39 -4.36 -7.37
C ASN A 167 5.59 -5.88 -7.51
N GLY A 168 4.60 -6.70 -7.14
CA GLY A 168 4.69 -8.15 -7.16
C GLY A 168 5.66 -8.71 -6.10
N LEU A 169 5.88 -7.98 -5.01
CA LEU A 169 6.77 -8.40 -3.92
C LEU A 169 6.11 -9.48 -3.06
N THR A 170 6.90 -10.42 -2.57
CA THR A 170 6.43 -11.48 -1.69
C THR A 170 6.86 -11.32 -0.24
N ASP A 171 7.88 -10.48 0.02
CA ASP A 171 8.46 -10.28 1.34
C ASP A 171 8.62 -8.77 1.63
N VAL A 172 8.32 -8.35 2.87
CA VAL A 172 8.55 -6.99 3.34
C VAL A 172 10.03 -6.60 3.37
N ALA A 173 10.96 -7.56 3.41
CA ALA A 173 12.40 -7.30 3.31
C ALA A 173 12.81 -6.67 1.96
N ASP A 174 12.00 -6.86 0.91
CA ASP A 174 12.24 -6.29 -0.41
C ASP A 174 11.63 -4.88 -0.56
N ILE A 175 10.91 -4.38 0.45
CA ILE A 175 10.33 -3.04 0.41
C ILE A 175 11.45 -2.01 0.62
N THR A 176 11.54 -0.99 -0.24
CA THR A 176 12.56 0.06 -0.16
C THR A 176 11.90 1.44 -0.05
N GLY A 177 12.72 2.46 0.22
CA GLY A 177 12.28 3.85 0.15
C GLY A 177 11.70 4.26 -1.20
N ASP A 178 12.18 3.68 -2.30
CA ASP A 178 11.68 3.97 -3.65
C ASP A 178 10.22 3.50 -3.82
N HIS A 179 9.86 2.35 -3.24
CA HIS A 179 8.48 1.89 -3.24
C HIS A 179 7.57 2.84 -2.45
N VAL A 180 8.04 3.38 -1.32
CA VAL A 180 7.26 4.36 -0.55
C VAL A 180 7.10 5.67 -1.33
N ALA A 181 8.18 6.16 -1.95
CA ALA A 181 8.14 7.35 -2.78
C ALA A 181 7.17 7.19 -3.97
N GLU A 182 7.12 6.01 -4.60
CA GLU A 182 6.17 5.72 -5.69
C GLU A 182 4.72 5.84 -5.22
N VAL A 183 4.38 5.33 -4.03
CA VAL A 183 3.02 5.45 -3.49
C VAL A 183 2.69 6.91 -3.16
N LEU A 184 3.62 7.64 -2.53
CA LEU A 184 3.43 9.05 -2.19
C LEU A 184 3.18 9.90 -3.44
N GLU A 185 3.95 9.65 -4.50
CA GLU A 185 3.77 10.31 -5.78
C GLU A 185 2.43 9.95 -6.42
N ALA A 186 2.03 8.68 -6.37
CA ALA A 186 0.72 8.27 -6.86
C ALA A 186 -0.44 8.94 -6.09
N ILE A 187 -0.32 9.13 -4.78
CA ILE A 187 -1.31 9.88 -3.98
C ILE A 187 -1.36 11.34 -4.45
N ARG A 188 -0.21 11.96 -4.71
CA ARG A 188 -0.10 13.35 -5.18
C ARG A 188 -0.74 13.55 -6.56
N LEU A 189 -0.57 12.59 -7.46
CA LEU A 189 -1.06 12.68 -8.83
C LEU A 189 -2.51 12.21 -8.98
N PHE A 190 -3.07 11.49 -8.01
CA PHE A 190 -4.39 10.89 -8.17
C PHE A 190 -5.54 11.89 -8.47
N PRO A 191 -5.55 13.13 -7.93
CA PRO A 191 -6.54 14.14 -8.34
C PRO A 191 -6.47 14.59 -9.80
N GLU A 192 -5.39 14.27 -10.52
CA GLU A 192 -5.22 14.55 -11.95
C GLU A 192 -5.88 13.47 -12.83
N ASP A 193 -6.32 12.35 -12.23
CA ASP A 193 -7.02 11.28 -12.95
C ASP A 193 -8.40 11.79 -13.47
N PRO A 194 -8.73 11.58 -14.75
CA PRO A 194 -10.01 12.04 -15.31
C PRO A 194 -11.25 11.51 -14.59
N GLU A 195 -11.17 10.34 -13.96
CA GLU A 195 -12.28 9.71 -13.23
C GLU A 195 -12.22 10.00 -11.72
N PHE A 196 -11.27 10.82 -11.24
CA PHE A 196 -11.12 11.15 -9.81
C PHE A 196 -12.43 11.63 -9.17
N ALA A 197 -13.17 12.51 -9.87
CA ALA A 197 -14.43 13.08 -9.40
C ALA A 197 -15.54 12.03 -9.18
N SER A 198 -15.42 10.84 -9.77
CA SER A 198 -16.34 9.72 -9.54
C SER A 198 -16.11 9.06 -8.17
N PHE A 199 -14.96 9.27 -7.54
CA PHE A 199 -14.58 8.62 -6.29
C PHE A 199 -14.47 9.60 -5.11
N TYR A 200 -14.08 10.84 -5.40
CA TYR A 200 -13.86 11.86 -4.38
C TYR A 200 -14.48 13.18 -4.83
N PRO A 201 -15.18 13.88 -3.93
CA PRO A 201 -15.92 15.09 -4.29
C PRO A 201 -15.00 16.26 -4.68
N SER A 202 -13.79 16.32 -4.13
CA SER A 202 -12.76 17.30 -4.51
C SER A 202 -11.37 16.86 -4.06
N ALA A 203 -10.35 17.42 -4.72
CA ALA A 203 -8.95 17.21 -4.34
C ALA A 203 -8.69 17.64 -2.88
N GLN A 204 -9.29 18.76 -2.45
CA GLN A 204 -9.16 19.23 -1.07
C GLN A 204 -9.67 18.19 -0.06
N GLN A 205 -10.88 17.66 -0.25
CA GLN A 205 -11.44 16.67 0.67
C GLN A 205 -10.67 15.35 0.64
N PHE A 206 -10.13 14.96 -0.52
CA PHE A 206 -9.23 13.81 -0.64
C PHE A 206 -7.95 13.99 0.20
N TYR A 207 -7.31 15.16 0.09
CA TYR A 207 -6.10 15.49 0.85
C TYR A 207 -6.34 15.64 2.34
N GLU A 208 -7.45 16.25 2.75
CA GLU A 208 -7.80 16.45 4.15
C GLU A 208 -8.32 15.16 4.82
N GLY A 209 -8.86 14.23 4.05
CA GLY A 209 -9.42 12.96 4.52
C GLY A 209 -8.50 11.77 4.29
N PRO A 210 -8.79 10.90 3.30
CA PRO A 210 -8.10 9.62 3.10
C PRO A 210 -6.59 9.77 2.88
N ALA A 211 -6.15 10.69 2.01
CA ALA A 211 -4.73 10.80 1.67
C ALA A 211 -3.88 11.20 2.88
N LYS A 212 -4.39 12.05 3.78
CA LYS A 212 -3.70 12.39 5.04
C LYS A 212 -3.40 11.15 5.89
N SER A 213 -4.37 10.25 6.03
CA SER A 213 -4.19 8.99 6.76
C SER A 213 -3.18 8.09 6.05
N TRP A 214 -3.24 8.00 4.72
CA TRP A 214 -2.35 7.17 3.91
C TRP A 214 -0.91 7.64 3.95
N ILE A 215 -0.67 8.96 3.81
CA ILE A 215 0.66 9.58 3.96
C ILE A 215 1.20 9.32 5.37
N THR A 216 0.34 9.37 6.39
CA THR A 216 0.74 9.05 7.77
C THR A 216 1.15 7.57 7.91
N HIS A 217 0.41 6.64 7.28
CA HIS A 217 0.78 5.23 7.26
C HIS A 217 2.10 4.96 6.56
N LEU A 218 2.36 5.64 5.43
CA LEU A 218 3.61 5.53 4.69
C LEU A 218 4.78 6.09 5.52
N HIS A 219 4.59 7.22 6.19
CA HIS A 219 5.61 7.75 7.09
C HIS A 219 5.93 6.79 8.25
N GLN A 220 4.92 6.15 8.85
CA GLN A 220 5.15 5.12 9.88
C GLN A 220 5.96 3.94 9.31
N LEU A 221 5.65 3.50 8.09
CA LEU A 221 6.43 2.46 7.41
C LEU A 221 7.89 2.89 7.23
N GLU A 222 8.17 4.10 6.71
CA GLU A 222 9.53 4.59 6.55
C GLU A 222 10.32 4.60 7.88
N VAL A 223 9.67 4.98 8.98
CA VAL A 223 10.28 4.98 10.33
C VAL A 223 10.70 3.57 10.76
N VAL A 224 9.93 2.54 10.39
CA VAL A 224 10.27 1.13 10.65
C VAL A 224 11.34 0.63 9.70
N LEU A 225 11.32 1.04 8.43
CA LEU A 225 12.28 0.60 7.42
C LEU A 225 13.68 1.21 7.60
N PHE A 226 13.79 2.40 8.19
CA PHE A 226 15.07 3.08 8.44
C PHE A 226 16.05 2.26 9.30
N PRO A 227 15.70 1.79 10.52
CA PRO A 227 16.60 0.97 11.32
C PRO A 227 16.93 -0.39 10.68
N ARG A 228 16.11 -0.85 9.72
CA ARG A 228 16.36 -2.07 8.92
C ARG A 228 17.35 -1.85 7.78
N GLY A 229 17.74 -0.60 7.51
CA GLY A 229 18.60 -0.24 6.37
C GLY A 229 17.89 -0.24 5.02
N GLN A 230 16.56 -0.43 4.98
CA GLN A 230 15.75 -0.45 3.75
C GLN A 230 15.41 0.97 3.23
N VAL A 231 15.61 1.99 4.08
CA VAL A 231 15.53 3.41 3.73
C VAL A 231 16.82 4.09 4.14
N ALA A 232 17.50 4.75 3.20
CA ALA A 232 18.79 5.37 3.44
C ALA A 232 18.71 6.66 4.26
N THR A 233 17.61 7.41 4.13
CA THR A 233 17.43 8.71 4.77
C THR A 233 16.52 8.61 5.98
N GLN A 234 16.94 9.17 7.11
CA GLN A 234 16.09 9.21 8.29
C GLN A 234 14.77 9.94 7.97
N PRO A 235 13.61 9.32 8.20
CA PRO A 235 12.32 9.92 7.91
C PRO A 235 12.13 11.15 8.80
N ARG A 236 12.05 12.32 8.19
CA ARG A 236 11.79 13.56 8.92
C ARG A 236 10.31 13.86 8.83
N LYS A 237 9.67 14.00 9.99
CA LYS A 237 8.36 14.65 10.05
C LYS A 237 8.57 16.14 9.77
N LEU A 238 8.61 16.53 8.50
CA LEU A 238 8.57 17.93 8.10
C LEU A 238 7.15 18.45 8.38
N MET A 239 6.84 18.66 9.65
CA MET A 239 5.78 19.57 10.02
C MET A 239 6.39 20.97 9.97
N PRO A 240 5.99 21.86 9.04
CA PRO A 240 6.05 23.28 9.34
C PRO A 240 5.29 23.44 10.66
N SER A 241 5.95 23.87 11.73
CA SER A 241 5.21 24.18 12.95
C SER A 241 4.31 25.36 12.63
N TRP A 242 3.02 25.09 12.36
CA TRP A 242 1.98 26.13 12.34
C TRP A 242 2.09 26.99 13.61
N LYS A 243 2.43 26.35 14.73
CA LYS A 243 2.59 27.03 16.00
C LYS A 243 3.90 27.79 15.97
N PRO A 244 3.89 29.10 16.31
CA PRO A 244 5.11 29.80 16.67
C PRO A 244 5.91 28.94 17.66
N PRO A 245 7.24 28.94 17.59
CA PRO A 245 8.07 28.27 18.60
C PRO A 245 7.53 28.62 19.99
N LEU A 246 7.27 27.60 20.80
CA LEU A 246 6.82 27.80 22.18
C LEU A 246 7.86 28.69 22.87
N THR A 247 7.52 29.95 23.14
CA THR A 247 8.29 30.82 24.02
C THR A 247 8.15 30.25 25.41
N LEU A 248 9.14 29.45 25.82
CA LEU A 248 9.20 28.93 27.17
C LEU A 248 9.25 30.12 28.15
N PRO A 249 8.41 30.14 29.20
CA PRO A 249 8.55 31.12 30.27
C PRO A 249 9.99 31.12 30.81
N PRO A 250 10.56 32.28 31.19
CA PRO A 250 11.98 32.40 31.53
C PRO A 250 12.47 31.36 32.55
N ARG A 251 11.61 30.99 33.49
CA ARG A 251 11.89 29.97 34.51
C ARG A 251 12.04 28.56 33.94
N MET A 252 11.22 28.20 32.95
CA MET A 252 11.32 26.90 32.27
C MET A 252 12.51 26.85 31.32
N LEU A 253 12.82 27.97 30.66
CA LEU A 253 13.99 28.10 29.79
C LEU A 253 15.30 27.94 30.60
N ALA A 254 15.38 28.54 31.79
CA ALA A 254 16.53 28.37 32.67
C ALA A 254 16.74 26.92 33.12
N VAL A 255 15.65 26.18 33.36
CA VAL A 255 15.70 24.76 33.72
C VAL A 255 16.11 23.91 32.51
N SER A 256 15.52 24.12 31.33
CA SER A 256 15.87 23.34 30.14
C SER A 256 17.35 23.57 29.73
N GLN A 257 17.82 24.81 29.78
CA GLN A 257 19.23 25.14 29.53
C GLN A 257 20.18 24.53 30.56
N LYS A 258 19.74 24.33 31.81
CA LYS A 258 20.53 23.64 32.84
C LYS A 258 20.71 22.15 32.52
N TRP A 259 19.68 21.51 31.98
CA TRP A 259 19.71 20.07 31.63
C TRP A 259 20.35 19.76 30.28
N LEU A 260 20.33 20.73 29.35
CA LEU A 260 20.89 20.57 27.99
C LEU A 260 22.36 20.96 27.87
N ARG A 261 23.00 21.44 28.95
CA ARG A 261 24.46 21.59 28.94
C ARG A 261 25.09 20.21 29.05
N PRO A 262 26.02 19.84 28.15
CA PRO A 262 26.84 18.66 28.39
C PRO A 262 27.58 18.84 29.71
N ALA A 263 27.61 17.78 30.52
CA ALA A 263 28.43 17.74 31.72
C ALA A 263 29.89 17.93 31.27
N ASN A 264 30.55 18.98 31.78
CA ASN A 264 32.00 19.06 31.77
C ASN A 264 32.59 18.02 32.71
#